data_AF-S4XB81-F1
#
_entry.id   AF-S4XB81-F1
#
_cell.length_a   1.000
_cell.length_b   1.000
_cell.length_c   1.000
_cell.angle_alpha   90.00
_cell.angle_beta   90.00
_cell.angle_gamma   90.00
#
_symmetry.space_group_name_H-M   'P 1'
#
loop_
_entity.id
_entity.type
_entity.pdbx_description
1 polymer ?
#
loop_
_entity_poly.entity_id
_entity_poly.type
_entity_poly.pdbx_seq_one_letter_code
_entity_poly.pdbx_strand_id
1 'polypeptide(L)'
;MSRLSWPDRARRIGVMGGTFDPIHNGHLVAASEVADLFDLDLVVFVPTGMPWQKKDRYVSEAEDRYLMTVIATASNPRFTVSRVDIDRPGATYTVDTLKDIQRTHPEADLYFITGADALDQIVTWRDWEEVFQLAHCVGVTRPGYDLADAGEQLRAQVDADRLSLVNIPAMAISSTDIRERASQERPVWYLVPDGVVQYIAKTGMYRDTDEEYPVVMPGNPDAEPDVDWGTHRFPPGWF
;
A
#
# COMPACT_ATOMS: atom_id res chain seq x y z
N MET A 1 -17.59 24.92 -2.94
CA MET A 1 -16.41 25.38 -2.18
C MET A 1 -16.77 25.43 -0.70
N SER A 2 -16.54 24.37 0.06
CA SER A 2 -16.47 24.46 1.52
C SER A 2 -15.00 24.26 1.89
N ARG A 3 -14.34 25.33 2.34
CA ARG A 3 -13.06 25.17 3.03
C ARG A 3 -13.41 24.47 4.34
N LEU A 4 -12.97 23.22 4.52
CA LEU A 4 -13.01 22.62 5.85
C LEU A 4 -12.28 23.58 6.80
N SER A 5 -13.03 24.12 7.77
CA SER A 5 -12.45 24.85 8.89
C SER A 5 -11.77 23.82 9.77
N TRP A 6 -10.44 23.88 9.83
CA TRP A 6 -9.66 23.01 10.70
C TRP A 6 -9.83 23.46 12.15
N PRO A 7 -9.84 22.53 13.12
CA PRO A 7 -9.84 22.88 14.52
C PRO A 7 -8.55 23.63 14.90
N ASP A 8 -8.58 24.43 15.97
CA ASP A 8 -7.45 25.21 16.52
C ASP A 8 -6.34 24.32 17.15
N ARG A 9 -6.30 23.03 16.81
CA ARG A 9 -5.33 22.05 17.28
C ARG A 9 -4.40 21.61 16.14
N ALA A 10 -3.23 21.11 16.51
CA ALA A 10 -2.34 20.38 15.59
C ALA A 10 -3.13 19.33 14.80
N ARG A 11 -2.85 19.25 13.49
CA ARG A 11 -3.49 18.23 12.63
C ARG A 11 -2.99 16.85 13.04
N ARG A 12 -3.89 15.89 13.11
CA ARG A 12 -3.56 14.50 13.37
C ARG A 12 -3.59 13.73 12.07
N ILE A 13 -2.42 13.23 11.64
CA ILE A 13 -2.26 12.59 10.35
C ILE A 13 -1.85 11.13 10.55
N GLY A 14 -2.68 10.22 10.06
CA GLY A 14 -2.31 8.82 9.92
C GLY A 14 -1.37 8.64 8.73
N VAL A 15 -0.30 7.88 8.90
CA VAL A 15 0.62 7.48 7.83
C VAL A 15 0.57 5.96 7.75
N MET A 16 -0.01 5.43 6.67
CA MET A 16 -0.06 4.00 6.41
C MET A 16 0.90 3.65 5.27
N GLY A 17 2.08 3.18 5.64
CA GLY A 17 3.06 2.66 4.69
C GLY A 17 2.74 1.22 4.31
N GLY A 18 2.92 0.86 3.03
CA GLY A 18 2.70 -0.51 2.60
C GLY A 18 3.15 -0.77 1.17
N THR A 19 3.44 -2.02 0.84
CA THR A 19 3.69 -2.36 -0.57
C THR A 19 2.44 -2.18 -1.41
N PHE A 20 1.25 -2.49 -0.86
CA PHE A 20 -0.04 -2.39 -1.55
C PHE A 20 -0.02 -3.09 -2.92
N ASP A 21 0.25 -4.39 -2.92
CA ASP A 21 0.42 -5.20 -4.14
C ASP A 21 -0.58 -6.38 -4.23
N PRO A 22 -1.89 -6.12 -4.37
CA PRO A 22 -2.53 -4.81 -4.45
C PRO A 22 -2.98 -4.27 -3.08
N ILE A 23 -3.38 -2.99 -3.02
CA ILE A 23 -4.22 -2.48 -1.93
C ILE A 23 -5.55 -3.25 -1.88
N HIS A 24 -6.15 -3.37 -0.69
CA HIS A 24 -7.36 -4.18 -0.48
C HIS A 24 -8.21 -3.63 0.66
N ASN A 25 -9.45 -4.13 0.77
CA ASN A 25 -10.42 -3.63 1.75
C ASN A 25 -9.91 -3.75 3.20
N GLY A 26 -9.08 -4.76 3.51
CA GLY A 26 -8.38 -4.86 4.79
C GLY A 26 -7.59 -3.60 5.19
N HIS A 27 -6.82 -3.03 4.25
CA HIS A 27 -6.06 -1.80 4.49
C HIS A 27 -7.00 -0.60 4.71
N LEU A 28 -8.08 -0.51 3.92
CA LEU A 28 -9.03 0.60 4.00
C LEU A 28 -9.82 0.62 5.31
N VAL A 29 -10.26 -0.56 5.78
CA VAL A 29 -10.92 -0.68 7.07
C VAL A 29 -9.95 -0.36 8.20
N ALA A 30 -8.73 -0.89 8.17
CA ALA A 30 -7.71 -0.56 9.16
C ALA A 30 -7.48 0.96 9.27
N ALA A 31 -7.29 1.64 8.13
CA ALA A 31 -7.10 3.08 8.09
C ALA A 31 -8.33 3.84 8.60
N SER A 32 -9.54 3.39 8.26
CA SER A 32 -10.79 4.04 8.66
C SER A 32 -11.03 3.93 10.16
N GLU A 33 -10.82 2.73 10.73
CA GLU A 33 -10.98 2.48 12.16
C GLU A 33 -9.97 3.30 12.98
N VAL A 34 -8.70 3.31 12.56
CA VAL A 34 -7.67 4.11 13.23
C VAL A 34 -7.95 5.60 13.08
N ALA A 35 -8.48 6.03 11.94
CA ALA A 35 -8.89 7.43 11.77
C ALA A 35 -9.99 7.85 12.74
N ASP A 36 -10.96 6.97 12.99
CA ASP A 36 -12.04 7.23 13.95
C ASP A 36 -11.53 7.22 15.40
N LEU A 37 -10.81 6.17 15.81
CA LEU A 37 -10.35 5.97 17.19
C LEU A 37 -9.41 7.08 17.69
N PHE A 38 -8.59 7.64 16.81
CA PHE A 38 -7.60 8.66 17.16
C PHE A 38 -8.00 10.09 16.73
N ASP A 39 -9.22 10.25 16.20
CA ASP A 39 -9.74 11.52 15.68
C ASP A 39 -8.78 12.13 14.64
N LEU A 40 -8.35 11.30 13.68
CA LEU A 40 -7.43 11.71 12.63
C LEU A 40 -8.15 12.59 11.60
N ASP A 41 -7.48 13.69 11.28
CA ASP A 41 -7.91 14.65 10.27
C ASP A 41 -7.76 14.08 8.84
N LEU A 42 -6.74 13.24 8.64
CA LEU A 42 -6.37 12.64 7.35
C LEU A 42 -5.62 11.32 7.56
N VAL A 43 -5.75 10.38 6.63
CA VAL A 43 -4.84 9.24 6.48
C VAL A 43 -4.14 9.32 5.12
N VAL A 44 -2.81 9.34 5.17
CA VAL A 44 -1.91 9.33 4.02
C VAL A 44 -1.43 7.90 3.80
N PHE A 45 -1.86 7.31 2.70
CA PHE A 45 -1.33 6.03 2.21
C PHE A 45 -0.01 6.30 1.48
N VAL A 46 1.03 5.55 1.82
CA VAL A 46 2.37 5.68 1.21
C VAL A 46 2.76 4.33 0.59
N PRO A 47 2.53 4.13 -0.71
CA PRO A 47 3.03 2.95 -1.40
C PRO A 47 4.55 2.97 -1.40
N THR A 48 5.19 1.89 -0.94
CA THR A 48 6.66 1.80 -0.89
C THR A 48 7.24 1.88 -2.30
N GLY A 49 8.37 2.57 -2.49
CA GLY A 49 9.14 2.56 -3.74
C GLY A 49 9.79 1.20 -3.98
N MET A 50 11.07 1.06 -3.58
CA MET A 50 11.75 -0.24 -3.49
C MET A 50 11.72 -0.74 -2.03
N PRO A 51 10.77 -1.63 -1.66
CA PRO A 51 10.70 -2.16 -0.30
C PRO A 51 11.90 -3.06 0.00
N TRP A 52 12.77 -2.62 0.92
CA TRP A 52 14.01 -3.34 1.25
C TRP A 52 13.81 -4.78 1.74
N GLN A 53 12.66 -5.07 2.35
CA GLN A 53 12.29 -6.39 2.88
C GLN A 53 11.87 -7.39 1.79
N LYS A 54 11.66 -6.96 0.55
CA LYS A 54 11.17 -7.80 -0.56
C LYS A 54 12.13 -7.86 -1.74
N LYS A 55 13.42 -7.59 -1.53
CA LYS A 55 14.44 -7.59 -2.60
C LYS A 55 14.50 -8.90 -3.39
N ASP A 56 14.13 -10.02 -2.78
CA ASP A 56 14.17 -11.35 -3.40
C ASP A 56 12.81 -11.83 -3.94
N ARG A 57 11.80 -10.95 -4.00
CA ARG A 57 10.45 -11.29 -4.50
C ARG A 57 10.05 -10.36 -5.61
N TYR A 58 9.34 -10.90 -6.60
CA TYR A 58 8.66 -10.06 -7.58
C TYR A 58 7.60 -9.20 -6.86
N VAL A 59 7.66 -7.91 -7.12
CA VAL A 59 6.70 -6.90 -6.65
C VAL A 59 6.29 -6.12 -7.89
N SER A 60 4.98 -5.89 -8.05
CA SER A 60 4.50 -5.11 -9.20
C SER A 60 5.12 -3.71 -9.25
N GLU A 61 5.17 -3.15 -10.46
CA GLU A 61 5.70 -1.81 -10.69
C GLU A 61 5.11 -0.79 -9.72
N ALA A 62 5.96 0.12 -9.24
CA ALA A 62 5.57 1.08 -8.21
C ALA A 62 4.40 1.98 -8.67
N GLU A 63 4.36 2.31 -9.96
CA GLU A 63 3.30 3.12 -10.54
C GLU A 63 1.94 2.41 -10.52
N ASP A 64 1.88 1.11 -10.84
CA ASP A 64 0.63 0.35 -10.77
C ASP A 64 0.08 0.30 -9.34
N ARG A 65 0.96 0.07 -8.37
CA ARG A 65 0.60 0.05 -6.94
C ARG A 65 0.11 1.42 -6.47
N TYR A 66 0.75 2.49 -6.93
CA TYR A 66 0.28 3.86 -6.68
C TYR A 66 -1.11 4.11 -7.25
N LEU A 67 -1.32 3.79 -8.53
CA LEU A 67 -2.59 4.01 -9.21
C LEU A 67 -3.72 3.23 -8.55
N MET A 68 -3.50 1.95 -8.21
CA MET A 68 -4.47 1.16 -7.45
C MET A 68 -4.77 1.79 -6.08
N THR A 69 -3.78 2.35 -5.41
CA THR A 69 -3.96 3.04 -4.12
C THR A 69 -4.78 4.33 -4.28
N VAL A 70 -4.52 5.12 -5.32
CA VAL A 70 -5.31 6.32 -5.65
C VAL A 70 -6.76 5.95 -5.94
N ILE A 71 -6.98 4.92 -6.77
CA ILE A 71 -8.32 4.43 -7.10
C ILE A 71 -9.06 3.95 -5.85
N ALA A 72 -8.38 3.19 -4.98
CA ALA A 72 -8.96 2.63 -3.76
C ALA A 72 -9.37 3.69 -2.73
N THR A 73 -8.67 4.83 -2.69
CA THR A 73 -8.87 5.88 -1.68
C THR A 73 -9.75 7.04 -2.16
N ALA A 74 -9.98 7.16 -3.47
CA ALA A 74 -10.68 8.30 -4.09
C ALA A 74 -12.10 8.56 -3.55
N SER A 75 -12.79 7.55 -3.03
CA SER A 75 -14.15 7.69 -2.49
C SER A 75 -14.20 8.20 -1.05
N ASN A 76 -13.07 8.20 -0.33
CA ASN A 76 -13.01 8.65 1.06
C ASN A 76 -12.28 10.01 1.16
N PRO A 77 -12.96 11.10 1.52
CA PRO A 77 -12.35 12.43 1.56
C PRO A 77 -11.27 12.61 2.64
N ARG A 78 -11.18 11.69 3.62
CA ARG A 78 -10.11 11.68 4.62
C ARG A 78 -8.89 10.89 4.17
N PHE A 79 -8.94 10.21 3.03
CA PHE A 79 -7.82 9.42 2.54
C PHE A 79 -7.10 10.15 1.40
N THR A 80 -5.78 10.10 1.43
CA THR A 80 -4.93 10.61 0.35
C THR A 80 -3.78 9.63 0.09
N VAL A 81 -3.07 9.83 -1.01
CA VAL A 81 -1.93 9.00 -1.40
C VAL A 81 -0.72 9.88 -1.62
N SER A 82 0.40 9.52 -1.00
CA SER A 82 1.67 10.20 -1.16
C SER A 82 2.63 9.38 -2.00
N ARG A 83 3.42 10.06 -2.83
CA ARG A 83 4.47 9.46 -3.68
C ARG A 83 5.86 9.53 -3.09
N VAL A 84 6.01 10.07 -1.87
CA VAL A 84 7.32 10.36 -1.24
C VAL A 84 8.30 9.17 -1.27
N ASP A 85 7.80 7.95 -1.14
CA ASP A 85 8.62 6.74 -1.19
C ASP A 85 8.91 6.27 -2.62
N ILE A 86 7.98 6.45 -3.56
CA ILE A 86 8.16 6.04 -4.97
C ILE A 86 9.18 6.95 -5.65
N ASP A 87 9.08 8.25 -5.39
CA ASP A 87 9.93 9.24 -6.04
C ASP A 87 11.33 9.30 -5.39
N ARG A 88 11.54 8.59 -4.26
CA ARG A 88 12.83 8.49 -3.57
C ARG A 88 13.69 7.39 -4.22
N PRO A 89 14.93 7.69 -4.63
CA PRO A 89 15.84 6.68 -5.15
C PRO A 89 16.32 5.75 -4.04
N GLY A 90 16.46 4.46 -4.37
CA GLY A 90 17.02 3.45 -3.47
C GLY A 90 16.01 2.82 -2.51
N ALA A 91 16.54 2.19 -1.45
CA ALA A 91 15.72 1.52 -0.44
C ALA A 91 14.92 2.55 0.37
N THR A 92 13.65 2.22 0.62
CA THR A 92 12.71 3.07 1.38
C THR A 92 12.61 2.60 2.82
N TYR A 93 12.56 3.51 3.79
CA TYR A 93 12.54 3.20 5.22
C TYR A 93 11.46 4.04 5.91
N THR A 94 10.78 3.48 6.91
CA THR A 94 9.66 4.17 7.58
C THR A 94 10.07 5.50 8.24
N VAL A 95 11.25 5.55 8.88
CA VAL A 95 11.77 6.79 9.48
C VAL A 95 11.88 7.93 8.46
N ASP A 96 12.29 7.57 7.25
CA ASP A 96 12.49 8.47 6.13
C ASP A 96 11.16 8.98 5.58
N THR A 97 10.18 8.08 5.46
CA THR A 97 8.80 8.41 5.09
C THR A 97 8.19 9.39 6.08
N LEU A 98 8.31 9.13 7.39
CA LEU A 98 7.75 9.98 8.43
C LEU A 98 8.38 11.37 8.44
N LYS A 99 9.70 11.48 8.26
CA LYS A 99 10.39 12.78 8.11
C LYS A 99 9.85 13.58 6.92
N ASP A 100 9.63 12.93 5.78
CA ASP A 100 9.09 13.60 4.60
C ASP A 100 7.65 14.09 4.81
N ILE A 101 6.81 13.28 5.45
CA ILE A 101 5.44 13.69 5.78
C ILE A 101 5.45 14.82 6.82
N GLN A 102 6.31 14.76 7.85
CA GLN A 102 6.46 15.87 8.80
C GLN A 102 6.91 17.15 8.10
N ARG A 103 7.81 17.06 7.11
CA ARG A 103 8.29 18.24 6.37
C ARG A 103 7.17 18.92 5.57
N THR A 104 6.21 18.18 5.04
CA THR A 104 5.04 18.75 4.37
C THR A 104 3.93 19.17 5.35
N HIS A 105 3.96 18.66 6.58
CA HIS A 105 3.03 18.98 7.66
C HIS A 105 3.76 19.28 8.98
N PRO A 106 4.49 20.41 9.10
CA PRO A 106 5.45 20.63 10.20
C PRO A 106 4.85 20.61 11.61
N GLU A 107 3.59 20.99 11.74
CA GLU A 107 2.87 21.09 13.02
C GLU A 107 1.92 19.90 13.25
N ALA A 108 1.97 18.87 12.42
CA ALA A 108 1.10 17.71 12.57
C ALA A 108 1.63 16.72 13.60
N ASP A 109 0.70 16.13 14.34
CA ASP A 109 0.92 14.91 15.13
C ASP A 109 0.77 13.70 14.20
N LEU A 110 1.83 12.93 14.03
CA LEU A 110 1.81 11.76 13.16
C LEU A 110 1.43 10.49 13.90
N TYR A 111 0.65 9.66 13.23
CA TYR A 111 0.25 8.33 13.68
C TYR A 111 0.70 7.31 12.64
N PHE A 112 1.69 6.48 12.94
CA PHE A 112 2.14 5.45 12.01
C PHE A 112 1.26 4.20 12.15
N ILE A 113 0.56 3.84 11.08
CA ILE A 113 -0.41 2.73 11.06
C ILE A 113 0.22 1.54 10.34
N THR A 114 0.30 0.40 11.03
CA THR A 114 0.85 -0.84 10.46
C THR A 114 0.20 -2.08 11.08
N GLY A 115 0.31 -3.23 10.41
CA GLY A 115 -0.12 -4.51 10.99
C GLY A 115 0.69 -4.86 12.24
N ALA A 116 0.06 -5.52 13.22
CA ALA A 116 0.72 -5.94 14.46
C ALA A 116 1.93 -6.86 14.20
N ASP A 117 1.86 -7.72 13.18
CA ASP A 117 2.95 -8.59 12.74
C ASP A 117 4.19 -7.82 12.23
N ALA A 118 3.97 -6.72 11.51
CA ALA A 118 5.04 -5.83 11.07
C ALA A 118 5.58 -4.98 12.23
N LEU A 119 4.71 -4.58 13.17
CA LEU A 119 5.10 -3.82 14.35
C LEU A 119 5.93 -4.65 15.33
N ASP A 120 5.66 -5.94 15.48
CA ASP A 120 6.47 -6.86 16.29
C ASP A 120 7.93 -6.92 15.82
N GLN A 121 8.15 -6.67 14.52
CA GLN A 121 9.48 -6.66 13.92
C GLN A 121 10.10 -5.26 13.86
N ILE A 122 9.46 -4.22 14.39
CA ILE A 122 9.90 -2.83 14.21
C ILE A 122 11.29 -2.57 14.78
N VAL A 123 11.70 -3.28 15.84
CA VAL A 123 13.05 -3.16 16.43
C VAL A 123 14.18 -3.57 15.47
N THR A 124 13.85 -4.28 14.39
CA THR A 124 14.80 -4.63 13.32
C THR A 124 14.90 -3.55 12.25
N TRP A 125 14.03 -2.54 12.28
CA TRP A 125 13.99 -1.50 11.27
C TRP A 125 15.08 -0.47 11.52
N ARG A 126 15.51 0.17 10.44
CA ARG A 126 16.51 1.25 10.52
C ARG A 126 15.94 2.41 11.33
N ASP A 127 16.70 2.86 12.32
CA ASP A 127 16.37 4.01 13.19
C ASP A 127 14.99 3.87 13.85
N TRP A 128 14.63 2.66 14.29
CA TRP A 128 13.31 2.36 14.84
C TRP A 128 12.94 3.23 16.05
N GLU A 129 13.90 3.59 16.90
CA GLU A 129 13.65 4.51 18.04
C GLU A 129 13.18 5.88 17.55
N GLU A 130 13.74 6.37 16.44
CA GLU A 130 13.36 7.65 15.84
C GLU A 130 11.95 7.58 15.24
N VAL A 131 11.49 6.41 14.77
CA VAL A 131 10.09 6.20 14.36
C VAL A 131 9.14 6.52 15.52
N PHE A 132 9.46 6.06 16.73
CA PHE A 132 8.69 6.37 17.94
C PHE A 132 8.86 7.82 18.43
N GLN A 133 9.86 8.56 17.95
CA GLN A 133 9.99 10.00 18.21
C GLN A 133 9.22 10.86 17.19
N LEU A 134 9.07 10.36 15.97
CA LEU A 134 8.36 11.05 14.90
C LEU A 134 6.84 10.81 14.94
N ALA A 135 6.39 9.64 15.39
CA ALA A 135 4.98 9.27 15.34
C ALA A 135 4.53 8.42 16.54
N HIS A 136 3.23 8.49 16.83
CA HIS A 136 2.53 7.50 17.63
C HIS A 136 2.31 6.23 16.79
N CYS A 137 2.81 5.08 17.23
CA CYS A 137 2.68 3.84 16.48
C CYS A 137 1.37 3.12 16.82
N VAL A 138 0.61 2.76 15.78
CA VAL A 138 -0.66 2.04 15.88
C VAL A 138 -0.53 0.70 15.18
N GLY A 139 -0.47 -0.38 15.97
CA GLY A 139 -0.50 -1.75 15.49
C GLY A 139 -1.93 -2.25 15.35
N VAL A 140 -2.37 -2.53 14.13
CA VAL A 140 -3.69 -3.11 13.87
C VAL A 140 -3.61 -4.63 13.87
N THR A 141 -4.52 -5.27 14.59
CA THR A 141 -4.62 -6.73 14.65
C THR A 141 -6.02 -7.19 14.26
N ARG A 142 -6.14 -8.50 14.02
CA ARG A 142 -7.40 -9.18 13.77
C ARG A 142 -7.80 -10.06 14.96
N PRO A 143 -9.11 -10.23 15.22
CA PRO A 143 -9.63 -11.20 16.19
C PRO A 143 -8.97 -12.58 16.04
N GLY A 144 -8.48 -13.12 17.15
CA GLY A 144 -7.80 -14.43 17.21
C GLY A 144 -6.27 -14.38 17.07
N TYR A 145 -5.66 -13.21 16.87
CA TYR A 145 -4.23 -13.00 17.02
C TYR A 145 -3.98 -12.38 18.40
N ASP A 146 -3.19 -13.06 19.25
CA ASP A 146 -3.05 -12.67 20.65
C ASP A 146 -2.22 -11.38 20.78
N LEU A 147 -2.88 -10.31 21.24
CA LEU A 147 -2.27 -9.00 21.50
C LEU A 147 -1.37 -9.02 22.73
N ALA A 148 -1.45 -10.08 23.55
CA ALA A 148 -0.61 -10.23 24.72
C ALA A 148 0.84 -10.46 24.34
N ASP A 149 1.11 -11.26 23.30
CA ASP A 149 2.48 -11.54 22.84
C ASP A 149 2.98 -10.45 21.87
N ALA A 150 2.09 -9.93 21.02
CA ALA A 150 2.42 -8.87 20.07
C ALA A 150 2.71 -7.56 20.79
N GLY A 151 3.92 -7.03 20.63
CA GLY A 151 4.37 -5.77 21.21
C GLY A 151 4.70 -5.81 22.71
N GLU A 152 4.71 -6.95 23.40
CA GLU A 152 5.13 -7.00 24.81
C GLU A 152 6.61 -6.61 24.97
N GLN A 153 7.49 -7.15 24.12
CA GLN A 153 8.90 -6.73 24.13
C GLN A 153 9.07 -5.26 23.73
N LEU A 154 8.13 -4.75 22.93
CA LEU A 154 8.16 -3.37 22.45
C LEU A 154 7.73 -2.40 23.55
N ARG A 155 6.65 -2.71 24.28
CA ARG A 155 6.16 -1.94 25.44
C ARG A 155 7.20 -1.79 26.55
N ALA A 156 8.13 -2.73 26.68
CA ALA A 156 9.24 -2.62 27.61
C ALA A 156 10.35 -1.65 27.16
N GLN A 157 10.39 -1.30 25.87
CA GLN A 157 11.44 -0.51 25.23
C GLN A 157 10.97 0.88 24.78
N VAL A 158 9.66 1.11 24.65
CA VAL A 158 9.07 2.38 24.21
C VAL A 158 8.12 2.93 25.26
N ASP A 159 7.94 4.25 25.25
CA ASP A 159 6.95 4.87 26.13
C ASP A 159 5.53 4.38 25.76
N ALA A 160 4.76 4.04 26.79
CA ALA A 160 3.46 3.39 26.63
C ALA A 160 2.44 4.31 25.93
N ASP A 161 2.66 5.62 26.00
CA ASP A 161 1.86 6.65 25.34
C ASP A 161 2.21 6.84 23.86
N ARG A 162 3.26 6.18 23.34
CA ARG A 162 3.68 6.22 21.91
C ARG A 162 3.31 4.97 21.13
N LEU A 163 2.62 4.03 21.75
CA LEU A 163 2.24 2.75 21.16
C LEU A 163 0.79 2.40 21.50
N SER A 164 0.01 2.03 20.49
CA SER A 164 -1.34 1.48 20.69
C SER A 164 -1.56 0.25 19.83
N LEU A 165 -2.18 -0.78 20.40
CA LEU A 165 -2.62 -1.96 19.65
C LEU A 165 -4.14 -1.92 19.56
N VAL A 166 -4.65 -2.02 18.34
CA VAL A 166 -6.07 -1.86 18.02
C VAL A 166 -6.60 -3.12 17.35
N ASN A 167 -7.67 -3.67 17.91
CA ASN A 167 -8.46 -4.71 17.26
C ASN A 167 -9.39 -4.06 16.24
N ILE A 168 -9.20 -4.36 14.97
CA ILE A 168 -10.11 -3.94 13.90
C ILE A 168 -11.02 -5.11 13.48
N PRO A 169 -12.20 -4.85 12.88
CA PRO A 169 -13.05 -5.91 12.36
C PRO A 169 -12.27 -6.90 11.48
N ALA A 170 -12.45 -8.20 11.74
CA ALA A 170 -11.71 -9.24 11.05
C ALA A 170 -12.05 -9.26 9.56
N MET A 171 -11.12 -8.80 8.72
CA MET A 171 -11.08 -9.15 7.31
C MET A 171 -9.77 -9.88 7.06
N ALA A 172 -9.84 -11.21 7.00
CA ALA A 172 -8.70 -12.05 6.64
C ALA A 172 -8.43 -11.96 5.12
N ILE A 173 -8.12 -10.75 4.66
CA ILE A 173 -7.77 -10.43 3.28
C ILE A 173 -6.27 -10.19 3.26
N SER A 174 -5.56 -10.82 2.34
CA SER A 174 -4.15 -10.56 2.11
C SER A 174 -3.90 -10.31 0.63
N SER A 175 -2.96 -9.42 0.32
CA SER A 175 -2.52 -9.19 -1.06
C SER A 175 -1.99 -10.47 -1.71
N THR A 176 -1.35 -11.37 -0.95
CA THR A 176 -0.87 -12.66 -1.48
C THR A 176 -1.99 -13.53 -2.01
N ASP A 177 -3.05 -13.70 -1.23
CA ASP A 177 -4.24 -14.46 -1.62
C ASP A 177 -4.99 -13.80 -2.80
N ILE A 178 -4.95 -12.46 -2.90
CA ILE A 178 -5.50 -11.74 -4.06
C ILE A 178 -4.69 -12.03 -5.33
N ARG A 179 -3.34 -11.97 -5.25
CA ARG A 179 -2.47 -12.28 -6.40
C ARG A 179 -2.65 -13.73 -6.86
N GLU A 180 -2.72 -14.68 -5.93
CA GLU A 180 -2.96 -16.10 -6.24
C GLU A 180 -4.33 -16.34 -6.87
N ARG A 181 -5.38 -15.66 -6.40
CA ARG A 181 -6.69 -15.73 -7.06
C ARG A 181 -6.63 -15.19 -8.48
N ALA A 182 -6.02 -14.02 -8.66
CA ALA A 182 -5.93 -13.38 -9.96
C ALA A 182 -5.11 -14.21 -10.97
N SER A 183 -4.04 -14.88 -10.52
CA SER A 183 -3.25 -15.79 -11.38
C SER A 183 -4.03 -17.00 -11.86
N GLN A 184 -4.99 -17.46 -11.04
CA GLN A 184 -5.92 -18.55 -11.35
C GLN A 184 -7.20 -18.08 -12.06
N GLU A 185 -7.25 -16.83 -12.54
CA GLU A 185 -8.44 -16.17 -13.10
C GLU A 185 -9.68 -16.20 -12.17
N ARG A 186 -9.46 -16.37 -10.87
CA ARG A 186 -10.52 -16.37 -9.87
C ARG A 186 -10.91 -14.93 -9.51
N PRO A 187 -12.20 -14.70 -9.19
CA PRO A 187 -12.67 -13.37 -8.85
C PRO A 187 -12.01 -12.82 -7.59
N VAL A 188 -11.71 -11.52 -7.62
CA VAL A 188 -11.18 -10.73 -6.48
C VAL A 188 -12.19 -9.70 -5.95
N TRP A 189 -13.45 -9.79 -6.42
CA TRP A 189 -14.56 -8.95 -6.01
C TRP A 189 -14.75 -8.97 -4.48
N TYR A 190 -15.06 -7.81 -3.91
CA TYR A 190 -15.25 -7.58 -2.46
C TYR A 190 -14.00 -7.76 -1.59
N LEU A 191 -12.88 -8.26 -2.14
CA LEU A 191 -11.58 -8.26 -1.46
C LEU A 191 -10.85 -6.93 -1.65
N VAL A 192 -11.00 -6.34 -2.83
CA VAL A 192 -10.48 -5.03 -3.21
C VAL A 192 -11.63 -4.11 -3.64
N PRO A 193 -11.45 -2.77 -3.65
CA PRO A 193 -12.45 -1.86 -4.19
C PRO A 193 -12.74 -2.11 -5.67
N ASP A 194 -13.97 -1.83 -6.11
CA ASP A 194 -14.40 -2.09 -7.49
C ASP A 194 -13.47 -1.48 -8.55
N GLY A 195 -12.99 -0.25 -8.33
CA GLY A 195 -12.05 0.39 -9.25
C GLY A 195 -10.72 -0.37 -9.37
N VAL A 196 -10.26 -1.01 -8.29
CA VAL A 196 -9.06 -1.86 -8.29
C VAL A 196 -9.33 -3.18 -9.01
N VAL A 197 -10.53 -3.77 -8.87
CA VAL A 197 -10.95 -4.93 -9.66
C VAL A 197 -10.84 -4.62 -11.15
N GLN A 198 -11.39 -3.48 -11.58
CA GLN A 198 -11.35 -3.05 -12.98
C GLN A 198 -9.92 -2.79 -13.45
N TYR A 199 -9.07 -2.21 -12.60
CA TYR A 199 -7.67 -1.97 -12.91
C TYR A 199 -6.93 -3.29 -13.19
N ILE A 200 -6.99 -4.24 -12.25
CA ILE A 200 -6.35 -5.56 -12.37
C ILE A 200 -6.83 -6.28 -13.64
N ALA A 201 -8.13 -6.28 -13.90
CA ALA A 201 -8.69 -6.92 -15.07
C ALA A 201 -8.23 -6.27 -16.39
N LYS A 202 -8.13 -4.94 -16.42
CA LYS A 202 -7.74 -4.18 -17.61
C LYS A 202 -6.25 -4.32 -17.94
N THR A 203 -5.39 -4.35 -16.93
CA THR A 203 -3.94 -4.46 -17.12
C THR A 203 -3.45 -5.91 -17.22
N GLY A 204 -4.31 -6.89 -16.91
CA GLY A 204 -3.90 -8.29 -16.85
C GLY A 204 -2.96 -8.60 -15.68
N MET A 205 -2.86 -7.69 -14.70
CA MET A 205 -1.95 -7.85 -13.57
C MET A 205 -2.22 -9.16 -12.81
N TYR A 206 -1.12 -9.73 -12.31
CA TYR A 206 -1.09 -10.97 -11.53
C TYR A 206 -1.49 -12.25 -12.29
N ARG A 207 -1.82 -12.17 -13.57
CA ARG A 207 -1.98 -13.37 -14.41
C ARG A 207 -0.62 -13.96 -14.72
N ASP A 208 -0.52 -15.29 -14.69
CA ASP A 208 0.63 -15.96 -15.28
C ASP A 208 0.59 -15.70 -16.78
N THR A 209 1.50 -14.86 -17.26
CA THR A 209 1.70 -14.66 -18.69
C THR A 209 2.49 -15.86 -19.21
N ASP A 210 1.82 -16.98 -19.46
CA ASP A 210 2.31 -18.07 -20.32
C ASP A 210 2.22 -17.65 -21.80
N GLU A 211 2.64 -16.42 -22.11
CA GLU A 211 2.85 -15.98 -23.49
C GLU A 211 4.34 -15.73 -23.67
N GLU A 212 5.03 -16.77 -24.15
CA GLU A 212 6.24 -16.59 -24.96
C GLU A 212 5.88 -15.64 -26.12
N TYR A 213 6.03 -14.35 -25.90
CA TYR A 213 6.18 -13.41 -26.99
C TYR A 213 7.57 -13.67 -27.57
N PRO A 214 7.71 -14.14 -28.83
CA PRO A 214 9.01 -14.31 -29.42
C PRO A 214 9.72 -12.96 -29.38
N VAL A 215 10.85 -12.92 -28.67
CA VAL A 215 11.76 -11.78 -28.69
C VAL A 215 12.25 -11.65 -30.12
N VAL A 216 11.65 -10.73 -30.88
CA VAL A 216 12.20 -10.31 -32.18
C VAL A 216 13.47 -9.53 -31.85
N MET A 217 14.60 -10.24 -31.84
CA MET A 217 15.92 -9.64 -31.74
C MET A 217 16.13 -8.72 -32.96
N PRO A 218 16.61 -7.48 -32.78
CA PRO A 218 16.87 -6.60 -33.90
C PRO A 218 18.03 -7.14 -34.76
N GLY A 219 17.70 -7.50 -36.01
CA GLY A 219 18.57 -7.37 -37.17
C GLY A 219 19.46 -8.57 -37.53
N ASN A 220 18.94 -9.48 -38.36
CA ASN A 220 19.71 -9.98 -39.49
C ASN A 220 19.26 -9.18 -40.72
N PRO A 221 20.10 -8.33 -41.32
CA PRO A 221 19.70 -7.45 -42.43
C PRO A 221 19.34 -8.20 -43.73
N ASP A 222 19.55 -9.52 -43.81
CA ASP A 222 19.32 -10.31 -45.03
C ASP A 222 18.22 -11.38 -44.91
N ALA A 223 17.41 -11.36 -43.85
CA ALA A 223 16.21 -12.19 -43.78
C ALA A 223 15.00 -11.34 -44.17
N GLU A 224 14.51 -11.46 -45.40
CA GLU A 224 13.13 -11.04 -45.69
C GLU A 224 12.18 -12.00 -44.97
N PRO A 225 11.27 -11.51 -44.11
CA PRO A 225 10.10 -12.27 -43.77
C PRO A 225 8.91 -11.70 -44.56
N ASP A 226 8.29 -12.54 -45.38
CA ASP A 226 6.92 -12.34 -45.82
C ASP A 226 6.04 -12.26 -44.56
N VAL A 227 5.79 -11.04 -44.07
CA VAL A 227 4.82 -10.77 -43.00
C VAL A 227 3.73 -9.91 -43.62
N ASP A 228 2.60 -10.55 -43.90
CA ASP A 228 1.33 -9.90 -44.18
C ASP A 228 0.90 -9.09 -42.96
N TRP A 229 0.89 -7.76 -43.07
CA TRP A 229 0.41 -6.83 -42.03
C TRP A 229 -1.12 -6.77 -41.97
N GLY A 230 -1.78 -7.92 -42.05
CA GLY A 230 -3.23 -8.08 -42.06
C GLY A 230 -3.91 -7.48 -40.82
N THR A 231 -4.37 -6.24 -40.96
CA THR A 231 -5.40 -5.52 -40.20
C THR A 231 -6.24 -6.36 -39.21
N HIS A 232 -5.74 -6.60 -38.00
CA HIS A 232 -6.58 -7.04 -36.87
C HIS A 232 -6.17 -6.32 -35.59
N ARG A 233 -6.50 -5.02 -35.53
CA ARG A 233 -6.69 -4.32 -34.26
C ARG A 233 -8.19 -4.31 -33.97
N PHE A 234 -8.54 -4.83 -32.80
CA PHE A 234 -9.87 -4.88 -32.18
C PHE A 234 -10.79 -6.04 -32.60
N PRO A 235 -11.39 -6.78 -31.64
CA PRO A 235 -12.49 -7.69 -31.91
C PRO A 235 -13.76 -6.90 -32.31
N PRO A 236 -14.56 -7.40 -33.28
CA PRO A 236 -15.77 -6.71 -33.75
C PRO A 236 -16.86 -6.72 -32.66
N GLY A 237 -17.44 -5.54 -32.37
CA GLY A 237 -18.57 -5.39 -31.44
C GLY A 237 -18.50 -4.20 -30.48
N TRP A 238 -17.45 -3.36 -30.56
CA TRP A 238 -17.31 -2.16 -29.72
C TRP A 238 -17.45 -0.88 -30.56
N PHE A 239 -18.68 -0.58 -30.97
CA PHE A 239 -19.23 0.77 -31.19
C PHE A 239 -20.74 0.72 -30.95
#